data_AF-A0A850JML2-F1
#
_entry.id   AF-A0A850JML2-F1
#
_cell.length_a   1.000
_cell.length_b   1.000
_cell.length_c   1.000
_cell.angle_alpha   90.00
_cell.angle_beta   90.00
_cell.angle_gamma   90.00
#
_symmetry.space_group_name_H-M   'P 1'
#
loop_
_entity.id
_entity.type
_entity.pdbx_description
1 polymer ?
#
loop_
_entity_poly.entity_id
_entity_poly.type
_entity_poly.pdbx_seq_one_letter_code
_entity_poly.pdbx_strand_id
1 'polypeptide(L)'
;MYARQPQLLYAGRLDGTPLAVMRRGDRLARYPPGRLDVVPAGTGPSAPIALGGGRYLLAPWDGRPETLTGDPLAVSGGVTSPARADTDCGRGPLFHLGSRTVGDLGGPRAAVLTYHSPAWHPRADRPERLGRQGRRTWNRLACATRPSRPVSQAMAFDFWSGKLPHGGKAADWVCTRLTYAEGGSTAQATLLGAETRSTGACDADRPVSGTWWQAPSDRWYYLAAAGRGLVPHADGVRRSTTRKRLLVATGTPKTPVALTAR
;
A
#
# COMPACT_ATOMS: atom_id res chain seq x y z
N MET A 1 -30.13 18.68 6.00
CA MET A 1 -29.21 17.52 5.99
C MET A 1 -29.93 16.37 6.69
N TYR A 2 -30.46 15.38 5.96
CA TYR A 2 -31.16 14.25 6.61
C TYR A 2 -30.15 13.38 7.36
N ALA A 3 -30.39 13.15 8.65
CA ALA A 3 -29.61 12.20 9.44
C ALA A 3 -29.77 10.82 8.80
N ARG A 4 -28.68 10.27 8.23
CA ARG A 4 -28.70 8.90 7.70
C ARG A 4 -29.02 7.95 8.84
N GLN A 5 -30.09 7.18 8.70
CA GLN A 5 -30.45 6.14 9.63
C GLN A 5 -29.34 5.07 9.65
N PRO A 6 -29.00 4.51 10.82
CA PRO A 6 -28.10 3.37 10.91
C PRO A 6 -28.64 2.19 10.09
N GLN A 7 -27.77 1.56 9.30
CA GLN A 7 -28.10 0.38 8.50
C GLN A 7 -27.38 -0.84 9.11
N LEU A 8 -28.14 -1.90 9.38
CA LEU A 8 -27.55 -3.20 9.72
C LEU A 8 -26.93 -3.80 8.46
N LEU A 9 -25.63 -4.08 8.50
CA LEU A 9 -24.90 -4.67 7.38
C LEU A 9 -24.71 -6.18 7.56
N TYR A 10 -24.53 -6.64 8.79
CA TYR A 10 -24.34 -8.05 9.13
C TYR A 10 -24.83 -8.31 10.55
N ALA A 11 -25.48 -9.45 10.76
CA ALA A 11 -25.77 -10.02 12.07
C ALA A 11 -25.66 -11.54 11.96
N GLY A 12 -24.72 -12.15 12.68
CA GLY A 12 -24.47 -13.58 12.58
C GLY A 12 -23.40 -14.05 13.56
N ARG A 13 -22.83 -15.23 13.28
CA ARG A 13 -21.71 -15.77 14.06
C ARG A 13 -20.48 -15.93 13.17
N LEU A 14 -19.33 -15.49 13.67
CA LEU A 14 -18.03 -15.75 13.08
C LEU A 14 -17.25 -16.65 14.01
N ASP A 15 -16.91 -17.85 13.52
CA ASP A 15 -16.21 -18.87 14.31
C ASP A 15 -16.91 -19.11 15.66
N GLY A 16 -18.25 -19.21 15.63
CA GLY A 16 -19.09 -19.41 16.81
C GLY A 16 -19.38 -18.16 17.65
N THR A 17 -18.67 -17.05 17.41
CA THR A 17 -18.82 -15.78 18.15
C THR A 17 -19.87 -14.87 17.49
N PRO A 18 -20.93 -14.45 18.21
CA PRO A 18 -21.89 -13.48 17.68
C PRO A 18 -21.23 -12.16 17.27
N LEU A 19 -21.61 -11.61 16.13
CA LEU A 19 -21.19 -10.28 15.68
C LEU A 19 -22.33 -9.60 14.94
N ALA A 20 -22.61 -8.35 15.32
CA ALA A 20 -23.38 -7.43 14.49
C ALA A 20 -22.48 -6.29 13.98
N VAL A 21 -22.69 -5.89 12.72
CA VAL A 21 -22.02 -4.75 12.10
C VAL A 21 -23.07 -3.81 11.53
N MET A 22 -22.99 -2.54 11.92
CA MET A 22 -23.85 -1.48 11.45
C MET A 22 -23.04 -0.35 10.82
N ARG A 23 -23.67 0.42 9.94
CA ARG A 23 -23.09 1.62 9.34
C ARG A 23 -23.98 2.82 9.51
N ARG A 24 -23.38 3.96 9.84
CA ARG A 24 -24.04 5.27 9.80
C ARG A 24 -23.10 6.27 9.14
N GLY A 25 -23.40 6.64 7.90
CA GLY A 25 -22.55 7.53 7.12
C GLY A 25 -21.16 6.94 6.88
N ASP A 26 -20.14 7.61 7.40
CA ASP A 26 -18.72 7.26 7.29
C ASP A 26 -18.22 6.39 8.45
N ARG A 27 -19.07 6.00 9.41
CA ARG A 27 -18.69 5.18 10.56
C ARG A 27 -19.23 3.76 10.47
N LEU A 28 -18.44 2.81 10.97
CA LEU A 28 -18.83 1.43 11.22
C LEU A 28 -18.88 1.19 12.72
N ALA A 29 -19.96 0.56 13.19
CA ALA A 29 -20.10 0.04 14.52
C ALA A 29 -20.01 -1.50 14.47
N ARG A 30 -19.14 -2.09 15.27
CA ARG A 30 -19.01 -3.54 15.47
C ARG A 30 -19.44 -3.88 16.89
N TYR A 31 -20.31 -4.87 17.00
CA TYR A 31 -20.88 -5.31 18.27
C TYR A 31 -20.61 -6.81 18.50
N PRO A 32 -19.38 -7.17 18.91
CA PRO A 32 -19.13 -8.47 19.52
C PRO A 32 -19.76 -8.56 20.93
N PRO A 33 -19.81 -9.73 21.58
CA PRO A 33 -20.42 -9.88 22.90
C PRO A 33 -19.78 -8.92 23.91
N GLY A 34 -20.61 -8.11 24.58
CA GLY A 34 -20.19 -7.21 25.66
C GLY A 34 -19.36 -5.99 25.25
N ARG A 35 -19.18 -5.71 23.96
CA ARG A 35 -18.37 -4.57 23.49
C ARG A 35 -18.96 -3.92 22.25
N LEU A 36 -18.88 -2.59 22.21
CA LEU A 36 -19.15 -1.78 21.02
C LEU A 36 -17.85 -1.11 20.58
N ASP A 37 -17.48 -1.28 19.31
CA ASP A 37 -16.35 -0.60 18.68
C ASP A 37 -16.87 0.26 17.53
N VAL A 38 -16.58 1.56 17.54
CA VAL A 38 -17.03 2.51 16.51
C VAL A 38 -15.82 3.16 15.86
N VAL A 39 -15.65 2.90 14.58
CA VAL A 39 -14.47 3.31 13.82
C VAL A 39 -14.86 4.09 12.57
N PRO A 40 -14.07 5.10 12.17
CA PRO A 40 -14.18 5.70 10.85
C PRO A 40 -13.92 4.63 9.77
N ALA A 41 -14.71 4.64 8.72
CA ALA A 41 -14.66 3.67 7.61
C ALA A 41 -14.83 4.33 6.22
N GLY A 42 -15.09 5.64 6.21
CA GLY A 42 -15.33 6.45 5.03
C GLY A 42 -16.65 6.13 4.32
N THR A 43 -16.89 6.84 3.22
CA THR A 43 -18.21 6.84 2.53
C THR A 43 -18.29 5.86 1.36
N GLY A 44 -17.16 5.39 0.81
CA GLY A 44 -17.14 4.48 -0.34
C GLY A 44 -18.00 3.22 -0.10
N PRO A 45 -18.86 2.78 -1.01
CA PRO A 45 -19.75 1.64 -0.75
C PRO A 45 -19.13 0.28 -1.13
N SER A 46 -18.03 0.25 -1.88
CA SER A 46 -17.54 -0.93 -2.59
C SER A 46 -16.29 -1.61 -2.01
N ALA A 47 -15.72 -1.14 -0.90
CA ALA A 47 -14.59 -1.83 -0.25
C ALA A 47 -15.10 -2.86 0.78
N PRO A 48 -14.67 -4.13 0.71
CA PRO A 48 -15.03 -5.17 1.67
C PRO A 48 -14.76 -4.74 3.12
N ILE A 49 -15.69 -5.04 4.02
CA ILE A 49 -15.59 -4.68 5.43
C ILE A 49 -14.94 -5.83 6.18
N ALA A 50 -13.85 -5.59 6.89
CA ALA A 50 -13.21 -6.61 7.71
C ALA A 50 -14.16 -6.97 8.87
N LEU A 51 -14.38 -8.27 9.08
CA LEU A 51 -15.16 -8.76 10.21
C LEU A 51 -14.29 -9.42 11.30
N GLY A 52 -13.01 -9.64 11.02
CA GLY A 52 -12.08 -10.38 11.88
C GLY A 52 -11.78 -11.78 11.35
N GLY A 53 -10.71 -12.41 11.85
CA GLY A 53 -10.33 -13.77 11.47
C GLY A 53 -9.97 -13.97 9.99
N GLY A 54 -9.70 -12.89 9.24
CA GLY A 54 -9.48 -12.91 7.79
C GLY A 54 -10.76 -12.96 6.96
N ARG A 55 -11.94 -12.72 7.55
CA ARG A 55 -13.23 -12.71 6.84
C ARG A 55 -13.67 -11.30 6.51
N TYR A 56 -14.26 -11.14 5.33
CA TYR A 56 -14.70 -9.85 4.83
C TYR A 56 -16.16 -9.92 4.38
N LEU A 57 -16.95 -8.92 4.75
CA LEU A 57 -18.30 -8.71 4.23
C LEU A 57 -18.21 -7.99 2.89
N LEU A 58 -18.77 -8.61 1.86
CA LEU A 58 -18.88 -8.07 0.51
C LEU A 58 -20.15 -7.25 0.36
N ALA A 59 -20.13 -6.28 -0.55
CA ALA A 59 -21.35 -5.59 -0.96
C ALA A 59 -22.22 -6.52 -1.82
N PRO A 60 -23.56 -6.37 -1.84
CA PRO A 60 -24.45 -7.23 -2.62
C PRO A 60 -24.20 -7.24 -4.13
N TRP A 61 -23.59 -6.17 -4.67
CA TRP A 61 -23.24 -6.02 -6.08
C TRP A 61 -21.77 -6.34 -6.39
N ASP A 62 -20.99 -6.77 -5.40
CA ASP A 62 -19.62 -7.21 -5.66
C ASP A 62 -19.63 -8.51 -6.48
N GLY A 63 -18.69 -8.62 -7.43
CA GLY A 63 -18.50 -9.85 -8.19
C GLY A 63 -18.02 -11.00 -7.31
N ARG A 64 -17.96 -12.20 -7.87
CA ARG A 64 -17.40 -13.36 -7.17
C ARG A 64 -15.93 -13.10 -6.81
N PRO A 65 -15.52 -13.25 -5.54
CA PRO A 65 -14.13 -13.10 -5.17
C PRO A 65 -13.31 -14.32 -5.61
N GLU A 66 -12.05 -14.09 -5.92
CA GLU A 66 -11.07 -15.13 -6.29
C GLU A 66 -9.82 -14.99 -5.43
N THR A 67 -9.17 -16.10 -5.07
CA THR A 67 -7.85 -16.09 -4.43
C THR A 67 -6.83 -15.39 -5.32
N LEU A 68 -5.65 -15.07 -4.79
CA LEU A 68 -4.58 -14.43 -5.58
C LEU A 68 -4.05 -15.32 -6.73
N THR A 69 -4.32 -16.63 -6.68
CA THR A 69 -4.04 -17.63 -7.73
C THR A 69 -5.16 -17.73 -8.77
N GLY A 70 -6.34 -17.15 -8.52
CA GLY A 70 -7.49 -17.16 -9.43
C GLY A 70 -8.57 -18.18 -9.10
N ASP A 71 -8.39 -18.96 -8.02
CA ASP A 71 -9.38 -19.95 -7.60
C ASP A 71 -10.59 -19.26 -6.96
N PRO A 72 -11.82 -19.79 -7.09
CA PRO A 72 -12.97 -19.23 -6.40
C PRO A 72 -12.76 -19.15 -4.89
N LEU A 73 -12.97 -17.98 -4.30
CA LEU A 73 -13.01 -17.82 -2.84
C LEU A 73 -14.45 -18.02 -2.38
N ALA A 74 -14.69 -19.05 -1.57
CA ALA A 74 -16.04 -19.37 -1.10
C ALA A 74 -16.65 -18.21 -0.30
N VAL A 75 -17.93 -17.93 -0.56
CA VAL A 75 -18.73 -16.88 0.11
C VAL A 75 -20.01 -17.50 0.64
N SER A 76 -20.36 -17.18 1.88
CA SER A 76 -21.64 -17.58 2.50
C SER A 76 -22.25 -16.39 3.24
N GLY A 77 -23.53 -16.10 2.98
CA GLY A 77 -24.21 -14.95 3.59
C GLY A 77 -23.54 -13.61 3.33
N GLY A 78 -22.89 -13.44 2.17
CA GLY A 78 -22.11 -12.24 1.82
C GLY A 78 -20.73 -12.15 2.48
N VAL A 79 -20.33 -13.15 3.29
CA VAL A 79 -19.04 -13.19 3.98
C VAL A 79 -18.09 -14.14 3.29
N THR A 80 -16.87 -13.70 3.02
CA THR A 80 -15.82 -14.55 2.46
C THR A 80 -15.38 -15.62 3.47
N SER A 81 -14.93 -16.76 2.95
CA SER A 81 -14.02 -17.63 3.69
C SER A 81 -12.75 -16.85 4.09
N PRO A 82 -11.98 -17.33 5.09
CA PRO A 82 -10.76 -16.66 5.51
C PRO A 82 -9.80 -16.40 4.34
N ALA A 83 -9.47 -15.13 4.11
CA ALA A 83 -8.42 -14.67 3.23
C ALA A 83 -7.36 -13.96 4.08
N ARG A 84 -6.11 -14.43 4.01
CA ARG A 84 -5.00 -13.89 4.79
C ARG A 84 -3.89 -13.46 3.85
N ALA A 85 -3.24 -12.35 4.20
CA ALA A 85 -2.03 -11.94 3.51
C ALA A 85 -0.90 -12.92 3.85
N ASP A 86 -0.08 -13.24 2.86
CA ASP A 86 1.11 -14.07 3.01
C ASP A 86 2.30 -13.21 3.49
N THR A 87 2.15 -12.65 4.69
CA THR A 87 3.15 -11.82 5.37
C THR A 87 3.12 -12.00 6.88
N ASP A 88 4.26 -11.81 7.54
CA ASP A 88 4.39 -12.00 9.00
C ASP A 88 3.50 -11.05 9.81
N CYS A 89 3.22 -9.85 9.29
CA CYS A 89 2.35 -8.88 9.96
C CYS A 89 0.86 -9.07 9.64
N GLY A 90 0.51 -10.07 8.82
CA GLY A 90 -0.86 -10.33 8.38
C GLY A 90 -1.47 -9.25 7.47
N ARG A 91 -0.65 -8.37 6.88
CA ARG A 91 -1.07 -7.27 6.00
C ARG A 91 -0.52 -7.45 4.59
N GLY A 92 -1.29 -7.03 3.59
CA GLY A 92 -0.92 -7.15 2.19
C GLY A 92 -2.08 -7.60 1.31
N PRO A 93 -1.80 -8.06 0.09
CA PRO A 93 -2.82 -8.55 -0.84
C PRO A 93 -3.59 -9.73 -0.23
N LEU A 94 -4.91 -9.76 -0.45
CA LEU A 94 -5.80 -10.79 0.08
C LEU A 94 -6.43 -11.64 -1.03
N PHE A 95 -7.21 -11.00 -1.91
CA PHE A 95 -7.99 -11.66 -2.95
C PHE A 95 -8.35 -10.66 -4.07
N HIS A 96 -8.79 -11.18 -5.21
CA HIS A 96 -9.32 -10.40 -6.32
C HIS A 96 -10.84 -10.26 -6.22
N LEU A 97 -11.34 -9.10 -6.63
CA LEU A 97 -12.77 -8.79 -6.64
C LEU A 97 -13.13 -8.10 -7.95
N GLY A 98 -13.58 -8.87 -8.94
CA GLY A 98 -13.68 -8.39 -10.32
C GLY A 98 -12.30 -8.03 -10.88
N SER A 99 -12.11 -6.81 -11.39
CA SER A 99 -10.84 -6.38 -12.00
C SER A 99 -9.76 -5.91 -11.01
N ARG A 100 -10.07 -5.82 -9.71
CA ARG A 100 -9.19 -5.22 -8.70
C ARG A 100 -8.68 -6.27 -7.72
N THR A 101 -7.50 -6.02 -7.15
CA THR A 101 -7.04 -6.72 -5.95
C THR A 101 -7.34 -5.88 -4.72
N VAL A 102 -7.86 -6.53 -3.68
CA VAL A 102 -8.03 -5.90 -2.36
C VAL A 102 -7.00 -6.44 -1.37
N GLY A 103 -6.62 -5.61 -0.41
CA GLY A 103 -5.60 -5.93 0.58
C GLY A 103 -5.91 -5.38 1.97
N ASP A 104 -5.31 -6.00 2.97
CA ASP A 104 -5.37 -5.53 4.35
C ASP A 104 -4.20 -4.57 4.62
N LEU A 105 -4.52 -3.37 5.12
CA LEU A 105 -3.55 -2.37 5.59
C LEU A 105 -3.78 -2.00 7.07
N GLY A 106 -4.53 -2.82 7.82
CA GLY A 106 -4.86 -2.64 9.23
C GLY A 106 -6.10 -1.78 9.51
N GLY A 107 -6.89 -1.46 8.48
CA GLY A 107 -8.10 -0.65 8.59
C GLY A 107 -9.37 -1.48 8.76
N PRO A 108 -10.52 -0.84 9.02
CA PRO A 108 -11.80 -1.54 9.14
C PRO A 108 -12.35 -2.08 7.81
N ARG A 109 -11.67 -1.76 6.71
CA ARG A 109 -12.02 -2.16 5.35
C ARG A 109 -10.76 -2.52 4.59
N ALA A 110 -10.89 -3.43 3.64
CA ALA A 110 -9.82 -3.73 2.70
C ALA A 110 -9.61 -2.56 1.74
N ALA A 111 -8.35 -2.22 1.46
CA ALA A 111 -7.99 -1.21 0.48
C ALA A 111 -7.86 -1.82 -0.92
N VAL A 112 -8.19 -1.07 -1.96
CA VAL A 112 -7.82 -1.47 -3.33
C VAL A 112 -6.32 -1.26 -3.51
N LEU A 113 -5.60 -2.31 -3.92
CA LEU A 113 -4.16 -2.24 -4.14
C LEU A 113 -3.85 -2.15 -5.63
N THR A 114 -3.02 -1.19 -6.02
CA THR A 114 -2.49 -1.07 -7.37
C THR A 114 -0.96 -1.06 -7.37
N TYR A 115 -0.36 -1.40 -8.50
CA TYR A 115 1.09 -1.44 -8.67
C TYR A 115 1.51 -0.95 -10.05
N HIS A 116 2.44 -0.01 -10.08
CA HIS A 116 3.10 0.43 -11.30
C HIS A 116 4.55 -0.03 -11.27
N SER A 117 4.95 -0.77 -12.32
CA SER A 117 6.34 -1.19 -12.49
C SER A 117 7.22 -0.02 -12.94
N PRO A 118 8.56 -0.15 -12.86
CA PRO A 118 9.47 0.88 -13.37
C PRO A 118 9.32 1.14 -14.88
N ALA A 119 8.74 0.19 -15.60
CA ALA A 119 8.47 0.28 -17.03
C ALA A 119 7.04 0.77 -17.36
N TRP A 120 6.24 1.13 -16.34
CA TRP A 120 4.86 1.55 -16.53
C TRP A 120 4.74 2.84 -17.34
N HIS A 121 3.68 2.92 -18.14
CA HIS A 121 3.25 4.10 -18.87
C HIS A 121 1.81 4.43 -18.49
N PRO A 122 1.44 5.71 -18.36
CA PRO A 122 0.06 6.11 -18.18
C PRO A 122 -0.81 5.51 -19.29
N ARG A 123 -1.70 4.60 -18.91
CA ARG A 123 -2.85 4.18 -19.71
C ARG A 123 -4.10 4.72 -19.04
N ALA A 124 -5.11 5.04 -19.84
CA ALA A 124 -6.43 5.36 -19.30
C ALA A 124 -7.00 4.07 -18.72
N ASP A 125 -6.82 3.80 -17.42
CA ASP A 125 -7.31 2.54 -16.90
C ASP A 125 -7.74 2.50 -15.43
N ARG A 126 -8.74 1.63 -15.24
CA ARG A 126 -9.31 1.20 -13.97
C ARG A 126 -8.25 0.42 -13.16
N PRO A 127 -8.41 0.26 -11.84
CA PRO A 127 -7.52 -0.59 -11.05
C PRO A 127 -7.45 -2.01 -11.64
N GLU A 128 -6.24 -2.45 -11.98
CA GLU A 128 -5.93 -3.79 -12.46
C GLU A 128 -5.61 -4.74 -11.30
N ARG A 129 -5.82 -6.03 -11.51
CA ARG A 129 -5.38 -7.08 -10.59
C ARG A 129 -3.86 -7.04 -10.45
N LEU A 130 -3.38 -7.23 -9.22
CA LEU A 130 -1.96 -7.37 -8.97
C LEU A 130 -1.42 -8.67 -9.59
N GLY A 131 -0.54 -8.51 -10.57
CA GLY A 131 0.35 -9.56 -11.04
C GLY A 131 1.40 -9.96 -9.98
N ARG A 132 2.21 -10.96 -10.31
CA ARG A 132 3.24 -11.54 -9.41
C ARG A 132 4.19 -10.49 -8.81
N GLN A 133 4.62 -9.51 -9.60
CA GLN A 133 5.53 -8.45 -9.14
C GLN A 133 4.84 -7.53 -8.15
N GLY A 134 3.65 -7.01 -8.48
CA GLY A 134 2.88 -6.15 -7.58
C GLY A 134 2.56 -6.81 -6.25
N ARG A 135 2.23 -8.11 -6.24
CA ARG A 135 2.04 -8.87 -5.01
C ARG A 135 3.31 -8.95 -4.16
N ARG A 136 4.47 -9.26 -4.75
CA ARG A 136 5.76 -9.29 -4.03
C ARG A 136 6.11 -7.93 -3.43
N THR A 137 5.89 -6.86 -4.19
CA THR A 137 6.14 -5.49 -3.73
C THR A 137 5.23 -5.13 -2.57
N TRP A 138 3.93 -5.44 -2.65
CA TRP A 138 3.00 -5.20 -1.56
C TRP A 138 3.28 -6.07 -0.32
N ASN A 139 3.72 -7.32 -0.46
CA ASN A 139 4.10 -8.14 0.69
C ASN A 139 5.26 -7.51 1.49
N ARG A 140 6.20 -6.86 0.81
CA ARG A 140 7.31 -6.13 1.47
C ARG A 140 6.86 -4.80 2.07
N LEU A 141 5.97 -4.08 1.39
CA LEU A 141 5.51 -2.75 1.81
C LEU A 141 4.46 -2.78 2.92
N ALA A 142 3.53 -3.72 2.89
CA ALA A 142 2.34 -3.67 3.74
C ALA A 142 2.67 -3.68 5.24
N CYS A 143 3.76 -4.36 5.63
CA CYS A 143 4.23 -4.35 7.03
C CYS A 143 4.94 -3.05 7.41
N ALA A 144 5.60 -2.39 6.45
CA ALA A 144 6.24 -1.08 6.66
C ALA A 144 5.20 0.06 6.66
N THR A 145 4.09 -0.12 5.95
CA THR A 145 3.00 0.85 5.87
C THR A 145 2.09 0.75 7.10
N ARG A 146 2.02 1.83 7.88
CA ARG A 146 1.17 1.93 9.07
C ARG A 146 0.26 3.15 8.94
N PRO A 147 -0.85 3.04 8.20
CA PRO A 147 -1.73 4.18 8.03
C PRO A 147 -2.38 4.54 9.36
N SER A 148 -2.42 5.83 9.68
CA SER A 148 -3.13 6.35 10.86
C SER A 148 -4.64 6.52 10.63
N ARG A 149 -5.09 6.35 9.38
CA ARG A 149 -6.46 6.59 8.93
C ARG A 149 -6.92 5.49 7.96
N PRO A 150 -8.25 5.23 7.85
CA PRO A 150 -8.77 4.23 6.93
C PRO A 150 -8.37 4.51 5.48
N VAL A 151 -7.72 3.55 4.84
CA VAL A 151 -7.26 3.63 3.45
C VAL A 151 -8.33 3.03 2.54
N SER A 152 -8.73 3.76 1.51
CA SER A 152 -9.65 3.27 0.47
C SER A 152 -8.90 2.68 -0.72
N GLN A 153 -7.78 3.29 -1.09
CA GLN A 153 -6.91 2.85 -2.17
C GLN A 153 -5.45 3.06 -1.80
N ALA A 154 -4.59 2.15 -2.25
CA ALA A 154 -3.16 2.25 -2.05
C ALA A 154 -2.45 1.86 -3.35
N MET A 155 -1.53 2.72 -3.79
CA MET A 155 -0.74 2.51 -5.00
C MET A 155 0.73 2.39 -4.62
N ALA A 156 1.41 1.39 -5.16
CA ALA A 156 2.85 1.26 -5.09
C ALA A 156 3.45 1.51 -6.48
N PHE A 157 4.18 2.61 -6.65
CA PHE A 157 4.95 2.87 -7.86
C PHE A 157 6.42 2.59 -7.60
N ASP A 158 6.88 1.43 -8.06
CA ASP A 158 8.29 1.07 -8.13
C ASP A 158 8.95 1.89 -9.24
N PHE A 159 9.63 2.97 -8.86
CA PHE A 159 10.15 3.94 -9.79
C PHE A 159 11.62 3.68 -10.13
N TRP A 160 12.32 2.83 -9.38
CA TRP A 160 13.68 2.40 -9.68
C TRP A 160 13.94 1.02 -9.09
N SER A 161 14.55 0.13 -9.89
CA SER A 161 15.03 -1.16 -9.41
C SER A 161 16.44 -1.39 -9.93
N GLY A 162 17.31 -1.95 -9.09
CA GLY A 162 18.68 -2.24 -9.49
C GLY A 162 19.56 -2.73 -8.36
N LYS A 163 20.86 -2.89 -8.67
CA LYS A 163 21.87 -3.20 -7.67
C LYS A 163 22.42 -1.91 -7.09
N LEU A 164 22.44 -1.78 -5.76
CA LEU A 164 23.09 -0.68 -5.07
C LEU A 164 24.61 -0.69 -5.36
N PRO A 165 25.26 0.47 -5.45
CA PRO A 165 26.68 0.57 -5.83
C PRO A 165 27.60 -0.03 -4.75
N HIS A 166 28.89 -0.14 -5.07
CA HIS A 166 29.94 -0.48 -4.09
C HIS A 166 29.67 -1.77 -3.28
N GLY A 167 29.24 -2.84 -3.96
CA GLY A 167 28.95 -4.14 -3.33
C GLY A 167 27.56 -4.26 -2.72
N GLY A 168 26.72 -3.24 -2.83
CA GLY A 168 25.33 -3.29 -2.39
C GLY A 168 24.48 -4.36 -3.08
N LYS A 169 23.41 -4.78 -2.41
CA LYS A 169 22.46 -5.80 -2.90
C LYS A 169 21.42 -5.19 -3.85
N ALA A 170 20.58 -6.05 -4.43
CA ALA A 170 19.42 -5.60 -5.18
C ALA A 170 18.47 -4.80 -4.28
N ALA A 171 17.90 -3.73 -4.80
CA ALA A 171 16.93 -2.91 -4.12
C ALA A 171 15.95 -2.27 -5.11
N ASP A 172 14.78 -1.93 -4.58
CA ASP A 172 13.73 -1.22 -5.30
C ASP A 172 13.39 0.07 -4.56
N TRP A 173 13.13 1.14 -5.28
CA TRP A 173 12.66 2.39 -4.72
C TRP A 173 11.20 2.57 -5.10
N VAL A 174 10.35 2.57 -4.09
CA VAL A 174 8.90 2.57 -4.28
C VAL A 174 8.29 3.81 -3.65
N CYS A 175 7.51 4.54 -4.43
CA CYS A 175 6.63 5.59 -3.93
C CYS A 175 5.26 4.96 -3.63
N THR A 176 4.88 4.94 -2.35
CA THR A 176 3.58 4.42 -1.91
C THR A 176 2.63 5.57 -1.65
N ARG A 177 1.57 5.67 -2.46
CA ARG A 177 0.48 6.64 -2.28
C ARG A 177 -0.70 5.98 -1.58
N LEU A 178 -1.16 6.58 -0.49
CA LEU A 178 -2.36 6.16 0.25
C LEU A 178 -3.45 7.19 0.04
N THR A 179 -4.61 6.76 -0.46
CA THR A 179 -5.83 7.57 -0.54
C THR A 179 -6.76 7.16 0.59
N TYR A 180 -7.22 8.13 1.37
CA TYR A 180 -8.03 7.86 2.56
C TYR A 180 -9.52 7.85 2.25
N ALA A 181 -10.27 7.08 3.04
CA ALA A 181 -11.70 6.87 2.81
C ALA A 181 -12.56 8.12 3.10
N GLU A 182 -12.03 9.07 3.85
CA GLU A 182 -12.60 10.40 4.14
C GLU A 182 -12.14 11.50 3.17
N GLY A 183 -11.19 11.18 2.28
CA GLY A 183 -10.58 12.12 1.34
C GLY A 183 -9.12 12.44 1.62
N GLY A 184 -8.46 13.03 0.62
CA GLY A 184 -7.02 13.34 0.64
C GLY A 184 -6.13 12.12 0.42
N SER A 185 -4.84 12.38 0.23
CA SER A 185 -3.82 11.35 0.08
C SER A 185 -2.47 11.76 0.67
N THR A 186 -1.65 10.78 1.02
CA THR A 186 -0.23 10.94 1.34
C THR A 186 0.61 10.07 0.41
N ALA A 187 1.88 10.41 0.22
CA ALA A 187 2.80 9.61 -0.55
C ALA A 187 4.19 9.61 0.09
N GLN A 188 4.77 8.42 0.24
CA GLN A 188 6.05 8.21 0.91
C GLN A 188 6.92 7.25 0.11
N ALA A 189 8.18 7.63 -0.08
CA ALA A 189 9.18 6.80 -0.73
C ALA A 189 9.84 5.86 0.29
N THR A 190 10.10 4.65 -0.17
CA THR A 190 10.76 3.60 0.59
C THR A 190 11.79 2.91 -0.30
N LEU A 191 13.01 2.77 0.20
CA LEU A 191 14.03 1.90 -0.36
C LEU A 191 13.85 0.49 0.22
N LEU A 192 13.46 -0.44 -0.65
CA LEU A 192 13.25 -1.85 -0.35
C LEU A 192 14.50 -2.65 -0.75
N GLY A 193 15.43 -2.85 0.18
CA GLY A 193 16.63 -3.67 -0.02
C GLY A 193 16.67 -4.86 0.95
N ALA A 194 17.88 -5.17 1.43
CA ALA A 194 18.08 -6.04 2.59
C ALA A 194 17.42 -5.46 3.85
N GLU A 195 17.43 -4.13 3.96
CA GLU A 195 16.64 -3.38 4.93
C GLU A 195 15.57 -2.58 4.19
N THR A 196 14.40 -2.45 4.82
CA THR A 196 13.34 -1.54 4.39
C THR A 196 13.53 -0.20 5.08
N ARG A 197 13.73 0.87 4.30
CA ARG A 197 13.99 2.22 4.83
C ARG A 197 13.09 3.24 4.18
N SER A 198 12.41 4.06 4.99
CA SER A 198 11.73 5.24 4.45
C SER A 198 12.76 6.31 4.05
N THR A 199 12.52 6.95 2.91
CA THR A 199 13.39 7.97 2.33
C THR A 199 12.67 9.30 2.11
N GLY A 200 11.57 9.52 2.84
CA GLY A 200 10.81 10.78 2.84
C GLY A 200 9.57 10.76 1.95
N ALA A 201 8.95 11.93 1.76
CA ALA A 201 7.80 12.10 0.89
C ALA A 201 8.17 11.92 -0.59
N CYS A 202 7.20 11.58 -1.43
CA CYS A 202 7.35 11.55 -2.89
C CYS A 202 6.12 12.11 -3.59
N ASP A 203 6.34 12.64 -4.79
CA ASP A 203 5.27 12.84 -5.76
C ASP A 203 5.04 11.52 -6.50
N ALA A 204 3.83 10.98 -6.47
CA ALA A 204 3.54 9.70 -7.09
C ALA A 204 3.44 9.80 -8.62
N ASP A 205 3.23 10.99 -9.18
CA ASP A 205 3.16 11.22 -10.62
C ASP A 205 4.57 11.46 -11.21
N ARG A 206 5.47 12.05 -10.41
CA ARG A 206 6.89 12.29 -10.78
C ARG A 206 7.84 11.84 -9.65
N PRO A 207 7.91 10.54 -9.35
CA PRO A 207 8.61 10.06 -8.17
C PRO A 207 10.11 10.30 -8.24
N VAL A 208 10.63 10.92 -7.20
CA VAL A 208 12.06 11.09 -6.92
C VAL A 208 12.27 11.00 -5.42
N SER A 209 13.33 10.32 -5.01
CA SER A 209 13.71 10.26 -3.59
C SER A 209 15.18 9.91 -3.45
N GLY A 210 15.74 10.24 -2.28
CA GLY A 210 17.15 10.03 -1.98
C GLY A 210 17.38 9.82 -0.49
N THR A 211 18.52 9.23 -0.15
CA THR A 211 18.91 8.97 1.23
C THR A 211 20.41 8.78 1.34
N TRP A 212 20.94 9.06 2.53
CA TRP A 212 22.29 8.62 2.91
C TRP A 212 22.27 7.12 3.18
N TRP A 213 23.14 6.39 2.48
CA TRP A 213 23.28 4.95 2.56
C TRP A 213 24.74 4.58 2.85
N GLN A 214 24.92 3.64 3.76
CA GLN A 214 26.24 3.10 4.10
C GLN A 214 26.46 1.83 3.29
N ALA A 215 27.54 1.80 2.51
CA ALA A 215 27.95 0.62 1.76
C ALA A 215 28.48 -0.46 2.70
N PRO A 216 28.56 -1.73 2.25
CA PRO A 216 29.19 -2.81 3.02
C PRO A 216 30.65 -2.54 3.40
N SER A 217 31.32 -1.59 2.73
CA SER A 217 32.67 -1.14 3.08
C SER A 217 32.69 -0.02 4.14
N ASP A 218 31.59 0.18 4.87
CA ASP A 218 31.35 1.24 5.87
C ASP A 218 31.43 2.69 5.36
N ARG A 219 31.58 2.88 4.05
CA ARG A 219 31.63 4.20 3.40
C ARG A 219 30.22 4.69 3.11
N TRP A 220 30.00 5.98 3.36
CA TRP A 220 28.73 6.62 3.12
C TRP A 220 28.63 7.23 1.72
N TYR A 221 27.46 7.04 1.13
CA TYR A 221 27.09 7.60 -0.16
C TYR A 221 25.71 8.22 -0.06
N TYR A 222 25.50 9.31 -0.79
CA TYR A 222 24.15 9.77 -1.06
C TYR A 222 23.65 9.07 -2.31
N LEU A 223 22.52 8.38 -2.19
CA LEU A 223 21.86 7.73 -3.30
C LEU A 223 20.56 8.48 -3.58
N ALA A 224 20.26 8.71 -4.86
CA ALA A 224 18.94 9.18 -5.26
C ALA A 224 18.51 8.52 -6.57
N ALA A 225 17.21 8.29 -6.70
CA ALA A 225 16.63 7.75 -7.92
C ALA A 225 15.40 8.57 -8.32
N ALA A 226 15.11 8.58 -9.61
CA ALA A 226 13.90 9.20 -10.16
C ALA A 226 13.18 8.24 -11.12
N GLY A 227 11.88 8.47 -11.28
CA GLY A 227 11.00 7.76 -12.20
C GLY A 227 11.44 7.86 -13.66
N ARG A 228 10.76 7.11 -14.52
CA ARG A 228 11.08 7.09 -15.96
C ARG A 228 10.90 8.49 -16.56
N GLY A 229 11.83 8.89 -17.42
CA GLY A 229 11.83 10.23 -18.04
C GLY A 229 12.34 11.35 -17.15
N LEU A 230 12.85 11.03 -15.95
CA LEU A 230 13.42 12.00 -15.01
C LEU A 230 14.87 11.69 -14.68
N VAL A 231 15.64 12.74 -14.40
CA VAL A 231 17.02 12.68 -13.94
C VAL A 231 17.11 13.30 -12.54
N PRO A 232 17.58 12.56 -11.51
CA PRO A 232 17.76 13.12 -10.18
C PRO A 232 18.97 14.07 -10.12
N HIS A 233 18.80 15.21 -9.43
CA HIS A 233 19.82 16.21 -9.15
C HIS A 233 19.87 16.50 -7.66
N ALA A 234 21.07 16.44 -7.07
CA ALA A 234 21.29 16.61 -5.64
C ALA A 234 22.28 17.74 -5.37
N ASP A 235 21.86 18.75 -4.61
CA ASP A 235 22.69 19.85 -4.13
C ASP A 235 23.10 19.62 -2.67
N GLY A 236 24.31 20.02 -2.30
CA GLY A 236 24.89 19.73 -0.96
C GLY A 236 25.66 18.42 -0.88
N VAL A 237 25.93 17.78 -2.02
CA VAL A 237 26.79 16.59 -2.15
C VAL A 237 28.05 16.89 -2.96
N ARG A 238 29.01 15.97 -2.95
CA ARG A 238 30.29 16.05 -3.67
C ARG A 238 30.42 14.89 -4.65
N ARG A 239 31.01 15.14 -5.83
CA ARG A 239 31.32 14.12 -6.85
C ARG A 239 30.09 13.25 -7.20
N SER A 240 29.02 13.89 -7.67
CA SER A 240 27.83 13.17 -8.11
C SER A 240 28.03 12.55 -9.49
N THR A 241 27.53 11.33 -9.67
CA THR A 241 27.44 10.67 -10.97
C THR A 241 26.08 10.03 -11.09
N THR A 242 25.44 10.17 -12.25
CA THR A 242 24.13 9.58 -12.52
C THR A 242 24.24 8.54 -13.62
N ARG A 243 23.82 7.31 -13.34
CA ARG A 243 23.76 6.20 -14.30
C ARG A 243 22.48 5.42 -14.12
N LYS A 244 21.78 5.09 -15.22
CA LYS A 244 20.52 4.34 -15.19
C LYS A 244 19.51 4.91 -14.18
N ARG A 245 19.39 6.25 -14.13
CA ARG A 245 18.51 7.01 -13.21
C ARG A 245 18.85 6.89 -11.72
N LEU A 246 20.01 6.30 -11.37
CA LEU A 246 20.56 6.33 -10.03
C LEU A 246 21.68 7.37 -9.97
N LEU A 247 21.51 8.38 -9.13
CA LEU A 247 22.57 9.28 -8.70
C LEU A 247 23.30 8.67 -7.50
N VAL A 248 24.62 8.66 -7.58
CA VAL A 248 25.53 8.30 -6.49
C VAL A 248 26.46 9.48 -6.26
N ALA A 249 26.52 9.95 -5.02
CA ALA A 249 27.43 11.02 -4.62
C ALA A 249 28.09 10.71 -3.27
N THR A 250 29.16 11.44 -2.98
CA THR A 250 29.84 11.43 -1.69
C THR A 250 29.50 12.69 -0.90
N GLY A 251 29.77 12.71 0.40
CA GLY A 251 29.62 13.91 1.22
C GLY A 251 29.57 13.56 2.70
N THR A 252 29.19 14.54 3.52
CA THR A 252 29.07 14.33 4.95
C THR A 252 27.74 13.62 5.25
N PRO A 253 27.73 12.46 5.88
CA PRO A 253 26.50 11.74 6.18
C PRO A 253 25.53 12.61 6.99
N LYS A 254 24.24 12.42 6.76
CA LYS A 254 23.14 13.09 7.50
C LYS A 254 23.09 14.62 7.33
N THR A 255 23.89 15.21 6.44
CA THR A 255 23.66 16.61 6.07
C THR A 255 22.41 16.73 5.18
N PRO A 256 21.66 17.84 5.26
CA PRO A 256 20.57 18.11 4.35
C PRO A 256 21.05 18.10 2.89
N VAL A 257 20.25 17.52 2.01
CA VAL A 257 20.49 17.50 0.56
C VAL A 257 19.22 17.97 -0.13
N ALA A 258 19.33 19.00 -0.96
CA ALA A 258 18.21 19.43 -1.78
C ALA A 258 18.16 18.52 -3.02
N LEU A 259 17.03 17.82 -3.21
CA LEU A 259 16.84 16.85 -4.27
C LEU A 259 15.75 17.32 -5.23
N THR A 260 16.05 17.36 -6.52
CA THR A 260 15.09 17.68 -7.58
C THR A 260 15.16 16.63 -8.70
N ALA A 261 14.13 16.60 -9.55
CA ALA A 261 14.09 15.74 -10.74
C ALA A 261 13.60 16.54 -11.95
N ARG A 262 14.31 16.39 -13.07
CA ARG A 262 14.04 17.11 -14.32
C ARG A 262 13.99 16.13 -15.48
#